data_AF-A0A523C0Z1-F1
#
_entry.id   AF-A0A523C0Z1-F1
#
_cell.length_a   1.000
_cell.length_b   1.000
_cell.length_c   1.000
_cell.angle_alpha   90.00
_cell.angle_beta   90.00
_cell.angle_gamma   90.00
#
_symmetry.space_group_name_H-M   'P 1'
#
loop_
_entity.id
_entity.type
_entity.pdbx_description
1 polymer ?
#
loop_
_entity_poly.entity_id
_entity_poly.type
_entity_poly.pdbx_seq_one_letter_code
_entity_poly.pdbx_strand_id
1 'polypeptide(L)'
;MQGQVESERGEQLGFSDALRGYGYPIHERDGFRCVYCGLDGTQWPNWLFLSWDHLLPKGHPLRDDPRYIVTACRFCNEACNRTQFSVDGRTPEEIIEIKKKAIAGVRDAYYRFWEEKVARRNG
;
A
#
# COMPACT_ATOMS: atom_id res chain seq x y z
N MET A 1 38.67 7.03 -1.31
CA MET A 1 37.93 8.14 -0.66
C MET A 1 36.81 8.59 -1.60
N GLN A 2 35.64 7.96 -1.47
CA GLN A 2 34.36 8.26 -2.12
C GLN A 2 33.34 7.79 -1.05
N GLY A 3 32.93 8.57 -0.06
CA GLY A 3 32.31 9.89 -0.15
C GLY A 3 30.84 9.69 -0.56
N GLN A 4 30.03 9.02 0.26
CA GLN A 4 28.98 9.68 1.06
C GLN A 4 28.09 10.63 0.23
N VAL A 5 27.18 10.13 -0.61
CA VAL A 5 26.18 10.99 -1.30
C VAL A 5 24.75 10.43 -1.25
N GLU A 6 24.52 9.19 -0.78
CA GLU A 6 23.18 8.59 -0.84
C GLU A 6 22.41 8.56 0.49
N SER A 7 23.06 8.81 1.63
CA SER A 7 22.45 8.57 2.95
C SER A 7 21.79 9.79 3.63
N GLU A 8 21.76 10.97 3.01
CA GLU A 8 21.34 12.21 3.70
C GLU A 8 19.96 12.78 3.28
N ARG A 9 19.25 12.19 2.30
CA ARG A 9 17.97 12.74 1.83
C ARG A 9 16.71 12.29 2.60
N GLY A 10 16.85 11.38 3.57
CA GLY A 10 15.72 10.84 4.35
C GLY A 10 15.52 11.45 5.72
N GLU A 11 16.48 12.24 6.22
CA GLU A 11 16.45 12.79 7.56
C GLU A 11 16.17 14.31 7.47
N GLN A 12 15.15 14.80 8.18
CA GLN A 12 14.80 16.23 8.40
C GLN A 12 13.64 16.86 7.60
N LEU A 13 12.42 16.31 7.71
CA LEU A 13 11.21 17.15 7.59
C LEU A 13 10.20 17.01 8.76
N GLY A 14 10.56 16.28 9.83
CA GLY A 14 9.75 16.21 11.06
C GLY A 14 8.35 15.61 10.91
N PHE A 15 8.02 15.02 9.75
CA PHE A 15 6.72 14.39 9.51
C PHE A 15 6.69 12.97 10.07
N SER A 16 5.56 12.59 10.68
CA SER A 16 5.35 11.29 11.31
C SER A 16 4.19 10.50 10.70
N ASP A 17 3.74 10.87 9.50
CA ASP A 17 2.64 10.22 8.80
C ASP A 17 3.09 9.38 7.59
N ALA A 18 2.15 8.57 7.09
CA ALA A 18 2.38 7.60 6.04
C ALA A 18 2.50 8.19 4.63
N LEU A 19 2.15 9.46 4.39
CA LEU A 19 2.29 10.07 3.05
C LEU A 19 3.62 10.80 2.89
N ARG A 20 4.07 11.40 3.99
CA ARG A 20 5.36 12.08 4.13
C ARG A 20 6.24 11.15 4.97
N GLY A 21 6.84 11.65 6.04
CA GLY A 21 7.39 10.88 7.15
C GLY A 21 7.99 9.51 6.81
N TYR A 22 7.56 8.49 7.53
CA TYR A 22 8.10 7.13 7.38
C TYR A 22 7.66 6.44 6.06
N GLY A 23 6.58 6.90 5.44
CA GLY A 23 6.01 6.25 4.25
C GLY A 23 6.61 6.74 2.94
N TYR A 24 7.15 7.96 2.92
CA TYR A 24 7.68 8.60 1.71
C TYR A 24 8.75 7.76 1.00
N PRO A 25 9.76 7.17 1.67
CA PRO A 25 10.75 6.33 0.98
C PRO A 25 10.14 5.10 0.29
N ILE A 26 9.08 4.52 0.88
CA ILE A 26 8.35 3.38 0.28
C ILE A 26 7.54 3.85 -0.93
N HIS A 27 6.90 5.02 -0.84
CA HIS A 27 6.19 5.63 -1.95
C HIS A 27 7.11 5.95 -3.13
N GLU A 28 8.28 6.52 -2.86
CA GLU A 28 9.28 6.81 -3.87
C GLU A 28 9.78 5.51 -4.54
N ARG A 29 10.13 4.49 -3.75
CA ARG A 29 10.54 3.17 -4.25
C ARG A 29 9.50 2.55 -5.18
N ASP A 30 8.22 2.62 -4.81
CA ASP A 30 7.12 2.01 -5.56
C ASP A 30 6.55 2.92 -6.66
N GLY A 31 7.23 4.04 -6.96
CA GLY A 31 6.84 4.98 -8.02
C GLY A 31 5.50 5.67 -7.75
N PHE A 32 5.16 5.88 -6.48
CA PHE A 32 3.91 6.47 -6.00
C PHE A 32 2.66 5.73 -6.49
N ARG A 33 2.75 4.43 -6.78
CA ARG A 33 1.63 3.61 -7.25
C ARG A 33 1.22 2.60 -6.20
N CYS A 34 -0.09 2.45 -6.01
CA CYS A 34 -0.63 1.32 -5.24
C CYS A 34 -0.21 0.01 -5.93
N VAL A 35 0.57 -0.82 -5.24
CA VAL A 35 1.07 -2.09 -5.81
C VAL A 35 -0.06 -3.08 -6.13
N TYR A 36 -1.24 -2.89 -5.55
CA TYR A 36 -2.40 -3.77 -5.74
C TYR A 36 -3.27 -3.38 -6.93
N CYS A 37 -3.70 -2.11 -6.99
CA CYS A 37 -4.69 -1.65 -7.98
C CYS A 37 -4.14 -0.64 -8.99
N GLY A 38 -2.89 -0.20 -8.84
CA GLY A 38 -2.26 0.74 -9.76
C GLY A 38 -2.69 2.21 -9.60
N LEU A 39 -3.46 2.57 -8.56
CA LEU A 39 -3.81 3.97 -8.28
C LEU A 39 -2.54 4.83 -8.33
N ASP A 40 -2.55 5.82 -9.24
CA ASP A 40 -1.42 6.69 -9.50
C ASP A 40 -1.43 7.89 -8.55
N GLY A 41 -0.59 7.85 -7.52
CA GLY A 41 -0.44 8.90 -6.53
C GLY A 41 0.41 10.07 -6.99
N THR A 42 1.00 10.06 -8.19
CA THR A 42 1.59 11.28 -8.77
C THR A 42 0.52 12.29 -9.18
N GLN A 43 -0.74 11.83 -9.29
CA GLN A 43 -1.89 12.66 -9.63
C GLN A 43 -2.56 13.22 -8.38
N TRP A 44 -2.99 14.48 -8.43
CA TRP A 44 -3.85 15.06 -7.39
C TRP A 44 -5.33 14.80 -7.72
N PRO A 45 -6.19 14.40 -6.76
CA PRO A 45 -5.93 14.20 -5.33
C PRO A 45 -5.54 12.76 -4.94
N ASN A 46 -5.20 11.89 -5.91
CA ASN A 46 -4.88 10.48 -5.64
C ASN A 46 -3.78 10.29 -4.60
N TRP A 47 -2.78 11.18 -4.55
CA TRP A 47 -1.73 11.18 -3.52
C TRP A 47 -2.29 11.07 -2.10
N LEU A 48 -3.39 11.78 -1.79
CA LEU A 48 -4.03 11.77 -0.48
C LEU A 48 -4.58 10.39 -0.08
N PHE A 49 -4.79 9.51 -1.04
CA PHE A 49 -5.31 8.17 -0.84
C PHE A 49 -4.23 7.11 -0.74
N LEU A 50 -2.94 7.46 -0.86
CA LEU A 50 -1.87 6.52 -0.55
C LEU A 50 -1.75 6.26 0.96
N SER A 51 -1.15 5.13 1.27
CA SER A 51 -0.81 4.63 2.59
C SER A 51 0.33 3.62 2.43
N TRP A 52 1.00 3.30 3.53
CA TRP A 52 1.86 2.12 3.62
C TRP A 52 1.07 0.90 4.08
N ASP A 53 1.43 -0.28 3.60
CA ASP A 53 0.81 -1.56 3.98
C ASP A 53 1.90 -2.57 4.33
N HIS A 54 1.69 -3.30 5.43
CA HIS A 54 2.58 -4.37 5.85
C HIS A 54 2.11 -5.68 5.22
N LEU A 55 3.00 -6.34 4.47
CA LEU A 55 2.71 -7.62 3.84
C LEU A 55 2.61 -8.76 4.87
N LEU A 56 3.35 -8.65 5.98
CA LEU A 56 3.44 -9.67 7.01
C LEU A 56 2.55 -9.32 8.22
N PRO A 57 1.96 -10.31 8.92
CA PRO A 57 1.07 -10.08 10.05
C PRO A 57 1.80 -9.52 11.28
N LYS A 58 1.05 -8.93 12.22
CA LYS A 58 1.59 -8.45 13.50
C LYS A 58 2.31 -9.58 14.24
N GLY A 59 3.49 -9.28 14.78
CA GLY A 59 4.33 -10.24 15.49
C GLY A 59 5.30 -11.05 14.62
N HIS A 60 5.19 -10.98 13.28
CA HIS A 60 6.19 -11.60 12.41
C HIS A 60 7.53 -10.83 12.51
N PRO A 61 8.69 -11.51 12.65
CA PRO A 61 9.97 -10.86 12.91
C PRO A 61 10.44 -9.93 11.78
N LEU A 62 10.03 -10.23 10.54
CA LEU A 62 10.35 -9.42 9.35
C LEU A 62 9.28 -8.38 9.03
N ARG A 63 8.27 -8.17 9.89
CA ARG A 63 7.13 -7.30 9.57
C ARG A 63 7.55 -5.88 9.22
N ASP A 64 8.48 -5.32 9.99
CA ASP A 64 8.92 -3.94 9.83
C ASP A 64 10.14 -3.80 8.91
N ASP A 65 10.55 -4.90 8.25
CA ASP A 65 11.55 -4.85 7.19
C ASP A 65 10.96 -4.10 5.98
N PRO A 66 11.62 -3.04 5.47
CA PRO A 66 11.12 -2.26 4.34
C PRO A 66 10.77 -3.09 3.10
N ARG A 67 11.41 -4.25 2.89
CA ARG A 67 11.08 -5.17 1.78
C ARG A 67 9.67 -5.74 1.87
N TYR A 68 9.11 -5.83 3.08
CA TYR A 68 7.76 -6.32 3.35
C TYR A 68 6.76 -5.20 3.64
N ILE A 69 7.14 -3.94 3.39
CA ILE A 69 6.25 -2.79 3.44
C ILE A 69 6.11 -2.24 2.03
N VAL A 70 4.88 -1.95 1.60
CA VAL A 70 4.58 -1.50 0.23
C VAL A 70 3.63 -0.31 0.22
N THR A 71 3.64 0.42 -0.90
CA THR A 71 2.68 1.47 -1.19
C THR A 71 1.34 0.87 -1.59
N ALA A 72 0.29 1.24 -0.88
CA ALA A 72 -1.07 0.82 -1.14
C ALA A 72 -2.01 2.02 -1.07
N CYS A 73 -3.09 2.03 -1.85
CA CYS A 73 -4.16 2.99 -1.56
C CYS A 73 -4.91 2.55 -0.29
N ARG A 74 -5.49 3.51 0.45
CA ARG A 74 -6.22 3.25 1.70
C ARG A 74 -7.28 2.15 1.57
N PHE A 75 -8.02 2.14 0.46
CA PHE A 75 -8.98 1.07 0.18
C PHE A 75 -8.30 -0.31 0.13
N CYS A 76 -7.21 -0.46 -0.62
CA CYS A 76 -6.55 -1.77 -0.77
C CYS A 76 -5.85 -2.21 0.52
N ASN A 77 -5.25 -1.27 1.25
CA ASN A 77 -4.67 -1.50 2.56
C ASN A 77 -5.73 -2.05 3.54
N GLU A 78 -6.95 -1.50 3.51
CA GLU A 78 -8.02 -1.89 4.44
C GLU A 78 -8.85 -3.10 3.99
N ALA A 79 -8.95 -3.35 2.68
CA ALA A 79 -9.84 -4.36 2.09
C ALA A 79 -9.67 -5.76 2.69
N CYS A 80 -8.47 -6.10 3.14
CA CYS A 80 -8.15 -7.42 3.69
C CYS A 80 -7.62 -7.37 5.13
N ASN A 81 -7.87 -6.31 5.89
CA ASN A 81 -7.39 -6.18 7.28
C ASN A 81 -7.90 -7.29 8.23
N ARG A 82 -8.96 -8.02 7.85
CA ARG A 82 -9.51 -9.14 8.61
C ARG A 82 -9.17 -10.51 8.00
N THR A 83 -8.38 -10.54 6.93
CA THR A 83 -8.00 -11.76 6.23
C THR A 83 -6.59 -12.16 6.64
N GLN A 84 -6.41 -13.40 7.07
CA GLN A 84 -5.09 -13.97 7.29
C GLN A 84 -4.62 -14.67 6.03
N PHE A 85 -3.41 -14.34 5.58
CA PHE A 85 -2.77 -14.99 4.45
C PHE A 85 -1.66 -15.90 4.97
N SER A 86 -1.49 -17.06 4.31
CA SER A 86 -0.29 -17.87 4.52
C SER A 86 0.90 -17.13 3.90
N VAL A 87 1.81 -16.64 4.74
CA VAL A 87 2.97 -15.82 4.33
C VAL A 87 4.32 -16.48 4.61
N ASP A 88 4.35 -17.58 5.36
CA ASP A 88 5.60 -18.23 5.76
C ASP A 88 6.40 -18.71 4.55
N GLY A 89 7.67 -18.30 4.48
CA GLY A 89 8.58 -18.64 3.39
C GLY A 89 8.28 -17.94 2.06
N ARG A 90 7.32 -17.02 2.01
CA ARG A 90 6.97 -16.29 0.79
C ARG A 90 7.77 -15.00 0.62
N THR A 91 8.11 -14.71 -0.61
CA THR A 91 8.67 -13.42 -1.04
C THR A 91 7.62 -12.30 -0.97
N PRO A 92 8.04 -11.02 -0.91
CA PRO A 92 7.12 -9.89 -1.03
C PRO A 92 6.20 -9.98 -2.25
N GLU A 93 6.75 -10.35 -3.41
CA GLU A 93 6.02 -10.46 -4.68
C GLU A 93 4.93 -11.51 -4.60
N GLU A 94 5.22 -12.69 -4.04
CA GLU A 94 4.22 -13.75 -3.84
C GLU A 94 3.11 -13.32 -2.90
N ILE A 95 3.43 -12.60 -1.81
CA ILE A 95 2.42 -12.08 -0.88
C ILE A 95 1.57 -11.01 -1.55
N ILE A 96 2.18 -10.12 -2.35
CA ILE A 96 1.47 -9.11 -3.13
C ILE A 96 0.46 -9.79 -4.07
N GLU A 97 0.85 -10.84 -4.80
CA GLU A 97 -0.06 -11.55 -5.70
C GLU A 97 -1.22 -12.25 -4.99
N ILE A 98 -0.98 -12.80 -3.79
CA ILE A 98 -2.05 -13.35 -2.95
C ILE A 98 -3.04 -12.24 -2.54
N LYS A 99 -2.52 -11.13 -2.02
CA LYS A 99 -3.35 -9.99 -1.59
C LYS A 99 -4.10 -9.38 -2.76
N LYS A 100 -3.48 -9.23 -3.95
CA LYS A 100 -4.14 -8.73 -5.17
C LYS A 100 -5.40 -9.51 -5.50
N LYS A 101 -5.33 -10.85 -5.49
CA LYS A 101 -6.50 -11.71 -5.77
C LYS A 101 -7.62 -11.50 -4.77
N ALA A 102 -7.30 -11.43 -3.48
CA ALA A 102 -8.30 -11.18 -2.44
C ALA A 102 -8.91 -9.77 -2.55
N ILE A 103 -8.07 -8.75 -2.75
CA ILE A 103 -8.49 -7.35 -2.92
C ILE A 103 -9.38 -7.19 -4.14
N ALA A 104 -9.09 -7.85 -5.26
CA ALA A 104 -9.93 -7.83 -6.45
C ALA A 104 -11.36 -8.31 -6.15
N GLY A 105 -11.51 -9.42 -5.41
CA GLY A 105 -12.83 -9.91 -4.98
C GLY A 105 -13.58 -8.91 -4.09
N VAL A 106 -12.88 -8.22 -3.18
CA VAL A 106 -13.49 -7.16 -2.36
C VAL A 106 -13.92 -5.97 -3.22
N ARG A 107 -13.07 -5.54 -4.16
CA ARG A 107 -13.39 -4.44 -5.09
C ARG A 107 -14.63 -4.76 -5.92
N ASP A 108 -14.74 -5.98 -6.43
CA ASP A 108 -15.89 -6.42 -7.21
C ASP A 108 -17.18 -6.39 -6.38
N ALA A 109 -17.11 -6.82 -5.12
CA ALA A 109 -18.26 -6.76 -4.22
C ALA A 109 -18.71 -5.31 -3.95
N TYR A 110 -17.77 -4.40 -3.72
CA TYR A 110 -18.05 -2.97 -3.56
C TYR A 110 -18.62 -2.35 -4.83
N TYR A 111 -18.07 -2.71 -5.99
CA TYR A 111 -18.55 -2.23 -7.29
C TYR A 111 -19.99 -2.65 -7.55
N ARG A 112 -20.33 -3.93 -7.33
CA ARG A 112 -21.71 -4.43 -7.46
C ARG A 112 -22.67 -3.68 -6.54
N PHE A 113 -22.29 -3.47 -5.27
CA PHE A 113 -23.11 -2.71 -4.34
C PHE A 113 -23.33 -1.27 -4.81
N TRP A 114 -22.26 -0.61 -5.26
CA TRP A 114 -22.33 0.75 -5.79
C TRP A 114 -23.26 0.82 -7.01
N GLU A 115 -23.11 -0.09 -7.97
CA GLU A 115 -23.93 -0.15 -9.19
C GLU A 115 -25.42 -0.37 -8.84
N GLU A 116 -25.71 -1.30 -7.93
CA GLU A 116 -27.08 -1.65 -7.57
C GLU A 116 -27.78 -0.59 -6.73
N LYS A 117 -27.07 0.03 -5.78
CA LYS A 117 -27.67 0.79 -4.67
C LYS A 117 -27.33 2.27 -4.67
N VAL A 118 -26.21 2.67 -5.27
CA VAL A 118 -25.68 4.04 -5.20
C VAL A 118 -25.79 4.75 -6.53
N ALA A 119 -25.24 4.17 -7.61
CA ALA A 119 -25.18 4.78 -8.94
C ALA A 119 -26.56 5.20 -9.46
N ARG A 120 -27.59 4.39 -9.16
CA ARG A 120 -28.98 4.64 -9.56
C ARG A 120 -29.69 5.77 -8.82
N ARG A 121 -29.11 6.33 -7.76
CA ARG A 121 -29.74 7.41 -6.95
C ARG A 121 -29.45 8.82 -7.46
N ASN A 122 -28.53 8.93 -8.42
CA ASN A 122 -28.15 10.21 -9.03
C ASN A 122 -28.68 10.33 -10.48
N GLY A 123 -29.59 9.44 -10.88
CA GLY A 123 -30.31 9.48 -12.16
C GLY A 123 -31.75 9.92 -11.97
#